data_AF-A0A813J1I9-F1
#
_entry.id   AF-A0A813J1I9-F1
#
_cell.length_a   1.000
_cell.length_b   1.000
_cell.length_c   1.000
_cell.angle_alpha   90.00
_cell.angle_beta   90.00
_cell.angle_gamma   90.00
#
_symmetry.space_group_name_H-M   'P 1'
#
loop_
_entity.id
_entity.type
_entity.pdbx_description
1 polymer ?
#
loop_
_entity_poly.entity_id
_entity_poly.type
_entity_poly.pdbx_seq_one_letter_code
_entity_poly.pdbx_strand_id
1 'polypeptide(L)'
;AKNTIELERLYFAKRIVRQLRQSSGIYGIRTLRLMLHSMDYNGDGMISSHALNGALTQMGIRLTEEQCRAMTSCLGTGEDDRVDYVILLSNCYRNWTKKREEVVAEIFDILSAKCEGRMLTVNALMAHFKPQALTPDLLPELEGDQSHSQSSAAFLKQWVDSIGGTDGVVTWLEFACHYLDLSVCFQTDAQFVTFVCHSWGKDADEWLAKQVFCHFAQPDSSDMLEIEDFREMLSSFGFDITKDEADVWFETLDEDRQGRVTLEQFISSKVLKARKMWDEFVTNEHHSASKQDMVNILQ
;
A
#
# COMPACT_ATOMS: atom_id res chain seq x y z
N ALA A 1 11.60 -26.76 -16.69
CA ALA A 1 11.69 -25.63 -17.63
C ALA A 1 10.79 -24.47 -17.22
N LYS A 2 9.45 -24.57 -17.29
CA LYS A 2 8.55 -23.44 -16.97
C LYS A 2 8.68 -22.90 -15.54
N ASN A 3 8.69 -23.79 -14.54
CA ASN A 3 8.89 -23.42 -13.13
C ASN A 3 10.28 -22.80 -12.87
N THR A 4 11.31 -23.26 -13.58
CA THR A 4 12.68 -22.73 -13.48
C THR A 4 12.75 -21.28 -13.98
N ILE A 5 12.16 -20.98 -15.14
CA ILE A 5 12.14 -19.63 -15.72
C ILE A 5 11.35 -18.66 -14.85
N GLU A 6 10.23 -19.09 -14.28
CA GLU A 6 9.44 -18.25 -13.36
C GLU A 6 10.22 -17.88 -12.10
N LEU A 7 11.01 -18.81 -11.55
CA LEU A 7 11.90 -18.53 -10.42
C LEU A 7 13.04 -17.57 -10.78
N GLU A 8 13.64 -17.73 -11.97
CA GLU A 8 14.68 -16.83 -12.47
C GLU A 8 14.16 -15.40 -12.66
N ARG A 9 12.97 -15.24 -13.26
CA ARG A 9 12.28 -13.95 -13.40
C ARG A 9 12.04 -13.29 -12.05
N LEU A 10 11.55 -14.06 -11.08
CA LEU A 10 11.29 -13.55 -9.74
C LEU A 10 12.58 -13.13 -9.02
N TYR A 11 13.65 -13.93 -9.15
CA TYR A 11 14.94 -13.60 -8.56
C TYR A 11 15.53 -12.32 -9.17
N PHE A 12 15.48 -12.20 -10.50
CA PHE A 12 15.94 -11.03 -11.22
C PHE A 12 15.14 -9.78 -10.81
N ALA A 13 13.80 -9.85 -10.81
CA ALA A 13 12.94 -8.75 -10.38
C ALA A 13 13.22 -8.30 -8.94
N LYS A 14 13.29 -9.23 -7.98
CA LYS A 14 13.60 -8.91 -6.57
C LYS A 14 14.95 -8.20 -6.42
N ARG A 15 15.94 -8.64 -7.19
CA ARG A 15 17.26 -8.00 -7.20
C ARG A 15 17.18 -6.58 -7.74
N ILE A 16 16.53 -6.38 -8.88
CA ILE A 16 16.36 -5.04 -9.49
C ILE A 16 15.62 -4.10 -8.53
N VAL A 17 14.51 -4.54 -7.94
CA VAL A 17 13.76 -3.75 -6.93
C VAL A 17 14.67 -3.34 -5.76
N ARG A 18 15.48 -4.28 -5.22
CA ARG A 18 16.42 -3.98 -4.13
C ARG A 18 17.45 -2.93 -4.55
N GLN A 19 18.03 -3.05 -5.74
CA GLN A 19 19.05 -2.11 -6.22
C GLN A 19 18.46 -0.73 -6.51
N LEU A 20 17.25 -0.67 -7.09
CA LEU A 20 16.53 0.58 -7.34
C LEU A 20 16.15 1.30 -6.04
N ARG A 21 15.70 0.56 -5.01
CA ARG A 21 15.43 1.15 -3.70
C ARG A 21 16.68 1.77 -3.09
N GLN A 22 17.84 1.14 -3.27
CA GLN A 22 19.11 1.64 -2.76
C GLN A 22 19.61 2.87 -3.54
N SER A 23 19.40 2.94 -4.86
CA SER A 23 19.91 4.04 -5.68
C SER A 23 18.95 5.23 -5.80
N SER A 24 17.64 4.98 -5.78
CA SER A 24 16.60 5.95 -6.16
C SER A 24 15.44 6.02 -5.16
N GLY A 25 15.55 5.34 -4.01
CA GLY A 25 14.50 5.31 -2.98
C GLY A 25 13.18 4.71 -3.48
N ILE A 26 12.08 5.23 -2.95
CA ILE A 26 10.72 4.74 -3.21
C ILE A 26 10.27 4.94 -4.67
N TYR A 27 10.86 5.89 -5.40
CA TYR A 27 10.50 6.20 -6.79
C TYR A 27 11.32 5.44 -7.83
N GLY A 28 12.19 4.51 -7.43
CA GLY A 28 13.03 3.76 -8.35
C GLY A 28 12.23 2.94 -9.37
N ILE A 29 11.26 2.13 -8.95
CA ILE A 29 10.47 1.34 -9.91
C ILE A 29 9.60 2.22 -10.81
N ARG A 30 9.06 3.33 -10.27
CA ARG A 30 8.31 4.30 -11.05
C ARG A 30 9.15 4.91 -12.17
N THR A 31 10.33 5.41 -11.81
CA THR A 31 11.26 6.03 -12.77
C THR A 31 11.67 5.03 -13.85
N LEU A 32 11.97 3.78 -13.45
CA LEU A 32 12.25 2.72 -14.41
C LEU A 32 11.06 2.50 -15.36
N ARG A 33 9.84 2.33 -14.85
CA ARG A 33 8.65 2.10 -15.69
C ARG A 33 8.44 3.22 -16.72
N LEU A 34 8.58 4.48 -16.30
CA LEU A 34 8.44 5.64 -17.19
C LEU A 34 9.50 5.63 -18.30
N MET A 35 10.76 5.33 -17.95
CA MET A 35 11.83 5.17 -18.93
C MET A 35 11.52 4.06 -19.94
N LEU A 36 11.07 2.89 -19.47
CA LEU A 36 10.74 1.76 -20.33
C LEU A 36 9.57 2.07 -21.27
N HIS A 37 8.50 2.69 -20.77
CA HIS A 37 7.39 3.16 -21.61
C HIS A 37 7.85 4.16 -22.67
N SER A 38 8.75 5.10 -22.32
CA SER A 38 9.26 6.08 -23.30
C SER A 38 10.11 5.45 -24.40
N MET A 39 10.70 4.26 -24.15
CA MET A 39 11.49 3.49 -25.12
C MET A 39 10.63 2.53 -25.95
N ASP A 40 9.40 2.26 -25.53
CA ASP A 40 8.43 1.37 -26.15
C ASP A 40 7.54 2.14 -27.14
N TYR A 41 8.11 2.52 -28.28
CA TYR A 41 7.44 3.40 -29.26
C TYR A 41 6.17 2.83 -29.88
N ASN A 42 6.04 1.50 -29.94
CA ASN A 42 4.88 0.83 -30.49
C ASN A 42 3.91 0.31 -29.40
N GLY A 43 4.25 0.46 -28.12
CA GLY A 43 3.40 0.10 -26.99
C GLY A 43 3.15 -1.41 -26.90
N ASP A 44 4.07 -2.23 -27.39
CA ASP A 44 3.92 -3.69 -27.40
C ASP A 44 4.47 -4.38 -26.14
N GLY A 45 5.01 -3.60 -25.19
CA GLY A 45 5.62 -4.13 -23.97
C GLY A 45 7.03 -4.68 -24.17
N MET A 46 7.63 -4.48 -25.35
CA MET A 46 8.89 -5.09 -25.73
C MET A 46 9.93 -4.03 -26.10
N ILE A 47 11.12 -4.12 -25.51
CA ILE A 47 12.26 -3.24 -25.83
C ILE A 47 13.51 -4.09 -26.12
N SER A 48 14.57 -3.49 -26.67
CA SER A 48 15.84 -4.23 -26.81
C SER A 48 16.48 -4.50 -25.45
N SER A 49 17.22 -5.61 -25.33
CA SER A 49 17.98 -5.92 -24.11
C SER A 49 18.97 -4.80 -23.75
N HIS A 50 19.55 -4.17 -24.78
CA HIS A 50 20.43 -3.00 -24.62
C HIS A 50 19.70 -1.79 -24.05
N ALA A 51 18.46 -1.50 -24.49
CA ALA A 51 17.66 -0.42 -23.94
C ALA A 51 17.33 -0.64 -22.46
N LEU A 52 16.94 -1.86 -22.07
CA LEU A 52 16.71 -2.20 -20.67
C LEU A 52 17.98 -2.02 -19.83
N ASN A 53 19.12 -2.53 -20.32
CA ASN A 53 20.40 -2.38 -19.62
C ASN A 53 20.86 -0.90 -19.54
N GLY A 54 20.61 -0.11 -20.59
CA GLY A 54 20.86 1.32 -20.61
C GLY A 54 20.03 2.07 -19.57
N ALA A 55 18.74 1.76 -19.48
CA ALA A 55 17.86 2.32 -18.46
C ALA A 55 18.33 1.99 -17.04
N LEU A 56 18.65 0.72 -16.76
CA LEU A 56 19.19 0.29 -15.48
C LEU A 56 20.52 1.00 -15.15
N THR A 57 21.41 1.14 -16.14
CA THR A 57 22.70 1.83 -15.97
C THR A 57 22.51 3.31 -15.62
N GLN A 58 21.59 4.00 -16.30
CA GLN A 58 21.25 5.39 -16.00
C GLN A 58 20.71 5.55 -14.57
N MET A 59 20.04 4.53 -14.04
CA MET A 59 19.55 4.48 -12.66
C MET A 59 20.58 3.97 -11.63
N GLY A 60 21.85 3.89 -12.03
CA GLY A 60 22.96 3.47 -11.18
C GLY A 60 23.12 1.94 -11.04
N ILE A 61 22.39 1.14 -11.80
CA ILE A 61 22.44 -0.33 -11.76
C ILE A 61 23.30 -0.85 -12.90
N ARG A 62 24.48 -1.34 -12.55
CA ARG A 62 25.40 -1.95 -13.53
C ARG A 62 25.28 -3.46 -13.49
N LEU A 63 24.80 -4.05 -14.58
CA LEU A 63 24.75 -5.49 -14.76
C LEU A 63 26.10 -6.00 -15.27
N THR A 64 26.53 -7.16 -14.76
CA THR A 64 27.64 -7.92 -15.36
C THR A 64 27.18 -8.57 -16.67
N GLU A 65 28.12 -8.98 -17.51
CA GLU A 65 27.80 -9.68 -18.76
C GLU A 65 26.93 -10.93 -18.54
N GLU A 66 27.22 -11.69 -17.48
CA GLU A 66 26.42 -12.84 -17.07
C GLU A 66 24.99 -12.44 -16.66
N GLN A 67 24.82 -11.31 -15.98
CA GLN A 67 23.51 -10.81 -15.57
C GLN A 67 22.71 -10.26 -16.75
N CYS A 68 23.37 -9.64 -17.73
CA CYS A 68 22.74 -9.28 -19.01
C CYS A 68 22.26 -10.52 -19.76
N ARG A 69 23.09 -11.57 -19.85
CA ARG A 69 22.68 -12.85 -20.44
C ARG A 69 21.49 -13.47 -19.70
N ALA A 70 21.51 -13.46 -18.37
CA ALA A 70 20.41 -13.97 -17.55
C ALA A 70 19.12 -13.18 -17.77
N MET A 71 19.21 -11.84 -17.84
CA MET A 71 18.09 -10.95 -18.16
C MET A 71 17.48 -11.28 -19.53
N THR A 72 18.30 -11.35 -20.60
CA THR A 72 17.82 -11.71 -21.93
C THR A 72 17.24 -13.12 -21.95
N SER A 73 17.85 -14.07 -21.24
CA SER A 73 17.35 -15.45 -21.15
C SER A 73 15.99 -15.55 -20.47
N CYS A 74 15.74 -14.79 -19.41
CA CYS A 74 14.51 -14.92 -18.62
C CYS A 74 13.39 -13.99 -19.10
N LEU A 75 13.71 -12.84 -19.71
CA LEU A 75 12.74 -11.87 -20.22
C LEU A 75 12.59 -11.88 -21.75
N GLY A 76 13.49 -12.54 -22.47
CA GLY A 76 13.49 -12.55 -23.93
C GLY A 76 12.39 -13.41 -24.54
N THR A 77 11.98 -13.05 -25.76
CA THR A 77 11.04 -13.83 -26.59
C THR A 77 11.72 -14.88 -27.46
N GLY A 78 13.06 -14.94 -27.47
CA GLY A 78 13.86 -15.90 -28.23
C GLY A 78 14.28 -15.42 -29.62
N GLU A 79 13.63 -14.38 -30.15
CA GLU A 79 13.93 -13.76 -31.45
C GLU A 79 14.23 -12.25 -31.23
N ASP A 80 15.23 -11.73 -31.95
CA ASP A 80 15.57 -10.30 -32.07
C ASP A 80 16.15 -9.55 -30.84
N ASP A 81 16.72 -10.24 -29.84
CA ASP A 81 17.32 -9.61 -28.63
C ASP A 81 16.36 -8.63 -27.93
N ARG A 82 15.05 -8.82 -28.12
CA ARG A 82 14.00 -8.07 -27.44
C ARG A 82 13.64 -8.76 -26.13
N VAL A 83 13.31 -7.96 -25.14
CA VAL A 83 12.90 -8.37 -23.80
C VAL A 83 11.53 -7.80 -23.49
N ASP A 84 10.69 -8.63 -22.87
CA ASP A 84 9.38 -8.23 -22.35
C ASP A 84 9.57 -7.58 -20.98
N TYR A 85 9.49 -6.25 -20.95
CA TYR A 85 9.64 -5.51 -19.70
C TYR A 85 8.36 -5.54 -18.85
N VAL A 86 7.21 -5.89 -19.46
CA VAL A 86 5.95 -6.10 -18.74
C VAL A 86 6.06 -7.33 -17.84
N ILE A 87 6.74 -8.39 -18.29
CA ILE A 87 7.07 -9.56 -17.45
C ILE A 87 7.95 -9.15 -16.26
N LEU A 88 8.97 -8.31 -16.48
CA LEU A 88 9.80 -7.79 -15.39
C LEU A 88 8.95 -7.05 -14.35
N LEU A 89 8.17 -6.06 -14.79
CA LEU A 89 7.32 -5.25 -13.92
C LEU A 89 6.27 -6.11 -13.19
N SER A 90 5.63 -7.04 -13.89
CA SER A 90 4.67 -7.98 -13.28
C SER A 90 5.29 -8.83 -12.17
N ASN A 91 6.58 -9.20 -12.32
CA ASN A 91 7.30 -9.91 -11.25
C ASN A 91 7.72 -8.99 -10.10
N CYS A 92 7.89 -7.68 -10.32
CA CYS A 92 8.07 -6.70 -9.25
C CYS A 92 6.78 -6.52 -8.44
N TYR A 93 5.61 -6.51 -9.08
CA TYR A 93 4.31 -6.21 -8.46
C TYR A 93 3.61 -7.39 -7.78
N ARG A 94 4.31 -8.50 -7.50
CA ARG A 94 3.69 -9.68 -6.85
C ARG A 94 3.13 -9.44 -5.45
N ASN A 95 3.48 -8.32 -4.82
CA ASN A 95 2.95 -7.92 -3.51
C ASN A 95 1.71 -7.01 -3.59
N TRP A 96 1.14 -6.79 -4.78
CA TRP A 96 -0.11 -6.06 -4.93
C TRP A 96 -1.28 -6.94 -4.50
N THR A 97 -1.75 -6.75 -3.27
CA THR A 97 -2.88 -7.47 -2.70
C THR A 97 -4.17 -6.66 -2.80
N LYS A 98 -5.32 -7.33 -2.64
CA LYS A 98 -6.63 -6.67 -2.57
C LYS A 98 -6.66 -5.57 -1.50
N LYS A 99 -6.03 -5.80 -0.34
CA LYS A 99 -5.96 -4.82 0.75
C LYS A 99 -5.21 -3.54 0.36
N ARG A 100 -4.15 -3.67 -0.45
CA ARG A 100 -3.41 -2.51 -0.99
C ARG A 100 -4.24 -1.73 -2.01
N GLU A 101 -5.00 -2.44 -2.84
CA GLU A 101 -5.93 -1.82 -3.77
C GLU A 101 -7.06 -1.08 -3.04
N GLU A 102 -7.66 -1.70 -2.03
CA GLU A 102 -8.77 -1.14 -1.23
C GLU A 102 -8.37 0.19 -0.55
N VAL A 103 -7.19 0.26 0.08
CA VAL A 103 -6.73 1.52 0.70
C VAL A 103 -6.49 2.61 -0.34
N VAL A 104 -5.94 2.27 -1.50
CA VAL A 104 -5.66 3.23 -2.58
C VAL A 104 -6.96 3.71 -3.22
N ALA A 105 -7.93 2.82 -3.43
CA ALA A 105 -9.26 3.14 -3.95
C ALA A 105 -10.01 4.10 -3.01
N GLU A 106 -10.04 3.79 -1.70
CA GLU A 106 -10.71 4.65 -0.73
C GLU A 106 -10.09 6.05 -0.66
N ILE A 107 -8.75 6.14 -0.69
CA ILE A 107 -8.07 7.44 -0.75
C ILE A 107 -8.43 8.19 -2.04
N PHE A 108 -8.43 7.52 -3.20
CA PHE A 108 -8.79 8.15 -4.47
C PHE A 108 -10.21 8.72 -4.42
N ASP A 109 -11.17 7.96 -3.88
CA ASP A 109 -12.56 8.42 -3.72
C ASP A 109 -12.68 9.61 -2.77
N ILE A 110 -11.96 9.59 -1.64
CA ILE A 110 -11.95 10.69 -0.67
C ILE A 110 -11.39 11.98 -1.28
N LEU A 111 -10.30 11.87 -2.05
CA LEU A 111 -9.69 13.03 -2.70
C LEU A 111 -10.56 13.53 -3.87
N SER A 112 -11.11 12.62 -4.66
CA SER A 112 -12.02 12.94 -5.76
C SER A 112 -13.25 13.66 -5.25
N ALA A 113 -13.88 13.20 -4.15
CA ALA A 113 -15.06 13.83 -3.57
C ALA A 113 -14.84 15.29 -3.09
N LYS A 114 -13.59 15.70 -2.87
CA LYS A 114 -13.24 17.10 -2.53
C LYS A 114 -13.06 18.00 -3.75
N CYS A 115 -13.00 17.41 -4.94
CA CYS A 115 -12.77 18.13 -6.19
C CYS A 115 -14.10 18.38 -6.92
N GLU A 116 -14.15 19.47 -7.69
CA GLU A 116 -15.30 19.78 -8.54
C GLU A 116 -15.57 18.63 -9.53
N GLY A 117 -16.84 18.25 -9.66
CA GLY A 117 -17.25 17.14 -10.53
C GLY A 117 -16.67 15.77 -10.17
N ARG A 118 -16.09 15.63 -8.96
CA ARG A 118 -15.31 14.45 -8.55
C ARG A 118 -14.08 14.16 -9.41
N MET A 119 -13.55 15.18 -10.09
CA MET A 119 -12.36 15.04 -10.93
C MET A 119 -11.11 15.36 -10.11
N LEU A 120 -10.37 14.32 -9.71
CA LEU A 120 -9.11 14.50 -8.99
C LEU A 120 -8.10 15.23 -9.89
N THR A 121 -7.41 16.23 -9.32
CA THR A 121 -6.39 17.02 -10.05
C THR A 121 -5.04 16.98 -9.34
N VAL A 122 -3.96 17.25 -10.07
CA VAL A 122 -2.61 17.37 -9.49
C VAL A 122 -2.56 18.44 -8.40
N ASN A 123 -3.26 19.56 -8.60
CA ASN A 123 -3.34 20.63 -7.61
C ASN A 123 -4.02 20.17 -6.31
N ALA A 124 -5.04 19.31 -6.40
CA ALA A 124 -5.67 18.72 -5.23
C ALA A 124 -4.73 17.74 -4.51
N LEU A 125 -3.96 16.92 -5.26
CA LEU A 125 -2.91 16.08 -4.68
C LEU A 125 -1.90 16.92 -3.91
N MET A 126 -1.41 18.02 -4.51
CA MET A 126 -0.47 18.96 -3.87
C MET A 126 -1.01 19.56 -2.58
N ALA A 127 -2.25 20.04 -2.62
CA ALA A 127 -2.86 20.75 -1.50
C ALA A 127 -3.11 19.85 -0.29
N HIS A 128 -3.29 18.54 -0.51
CA HIS A 128 -3.68 17.60 0.55
C HIS A 128 -2.58 16.62 0.97
N PHE A 129 -1.52 16.45 0.18
CA PHE A 129 -0.43 15.54 0.49
C PHE A 129 0.30 15.92 1.79
N LYS A 130 0.66 14.90 2.57
CA LYS A 130 1.41 15.04 3.82
C LYS A 130 2.87 14.61 3.62
N PRO A 131 3.82 15.55 3.45
CA PRO A 131 5.22 15.22 3.15
C PRO A 131 5.92 14.44 4.27
N GLN A 132 5.37 14.44 5.49
CA GLN A 132 5.86 13.67 6.63
C GLN A 132 5.81 12.15 6.39
N ALA A 133 4.94 11.69 5.49
CA ALA A 133 4.85 10.26 5.14
C ALA A 133 6.08 9.77 4.36
N LEU A 134 6.82 10.67 3.70
CA LEU A 134 8.09 10.36 3.03
C LEU A 134 9.23 10.47 4.04
N THR A 135 9.58 9.33 4.63
CA THR A 135 10.67 9.23 5.60
C THR A 135 12.04 9.12 4.90
N PRO A 136 13.15 9.41 5.60
CA PRO A 136 14.49 9.24 5.04
C PRO A 136 14.83 7.82 4.57
N ASP A 137 14.20 6.77 5.12
CA ASP A 137 14.35 5.38 4.61
C ASP A 137 13.69 5.20 3.23
N LEU A 138 12.62 5.95 2.95
CA LEU A 138 11.94 5.92 1.66
C LEU A 138 12.61 6.85 0.64
N LEU A 139 13.16 7.97 1.09
CA LEU A 139 13.90 8.94 0.27
C LEU A 139 15.22 9.30 0.96
N PRO A 140 16.31 8.56 0.65
CA PRO A 140 17.62 8.81 1.25
C PRO A 140 18.20 10.22 0.97
N GLU A 141 17.71 10.89 -0.06
CA GLU A 141 18.13 12.25 -0.46
C GLU A 141 17.59 13.35 0.48
N LEU A 142 16.71 13.02 1.43
CA LEU A 142 16.17 13.97 2.39
C LEU A 142 17.23 14.33 3.45
N GLU A 143 17.79 15.54 3.34
CA GLU A 143 18.80 16.04 4.28
C GLU A 143 18.31 17.27 5.07
N GLY A 144 18.45 17.21 6.39
CA GLY A 144 18.29 18.35 7.31
C GLY A 144 16.87 18.95 7.40
N ASP A 145 16.80 20.21 7.85
CA ASP A 145 15.56 20.95 8.13
C ASP A 145 14.71 21.27 6.88
N GLN A 146 15.24 21.02 5.67
CA GLN A 146 14.53 21.25 4.40
C GLN A 146 13.77 20.01 3.87
N SER A 147 13.74 18.93 4.66
CA SER A 147 13.12 17.65 4.28
C SER A 147 11.67 17.78 3.80
N HIS A 148 10.85 18.64 4.41
CA HIS A 148 9.45 18.82 3.99
C HIS A 148 9.31 19.39 2.58
N SER A 149 10.04 20.47 2.26
CA SER A 149 10.03 21.06 0.93
C SER A 149 10.60 20.11 -0.13
N GLN A 150 11.63 19.34 0.22
CA GLN A 150 12.23 18.34 -0.67
C GLN A 150 11.25 17.19 -0.93
N SER A 151 10.57 16.66 0.10
CA SER A 151 9.54 15.63 -0.02
C SER A 151 8.38 16.07 -0.92
N SER A 152 7.87 17.30 -0.73
CA SER A 152 6.80 17.84 -1.58
C SER A 152 7.25 17.98 -3.03
N ALA A 153 8.46 18.48 -3.28
CA ALA A 153 9.01 18.62 -4.63
C ALA A 153 9.24 17.25 -5.30
N ALA A 154 9.77 16.28 -4.56
CA ALA A 154 10.01 14.92 -5.03
C ALA A 154 8.70 14.21 -5.41
N PHE A 155 7.66 14.33 -4.57
CA PHE A 155 6.32 13.83 -4.87
C PHE A 155 5.74 14.49 -6.12
N LEU A 156 5.85 15.81 -6.22
CA LEU A 156 5.32 16.58 -7.34
C LEU A 156 5.88 16.19 -8.69
N LYS A 157 7.19 16.00 -8.74
CA LYS A 157 7.89 15.55 -9.93
C LYS A 157 7.28 14.26 -10.50
N GLN A 158 6.77 13.38 -9.63
CA GLN A 158 6.16 12.12 -10.06
C GLN A 158 4.88 12.28 -10.87
N TRP A 159 4.17 13.40 -10.72
CA TRP A 159 2.90 13.65 -11.40
C TRP A 159 3.08 14.56 -12.60
N VAL A 160 3.89 15.61 -12.47
CA VAL A 160 4.15 16.57 -13.56
C VAL A 160 4.83 15.92 -14.75
N ASP A 161 5.80 15.03 -14.52
CA ASP A 161 6.55 14.38 -15.60
C ASP A 161 5.78 13.19 -16.23
N SER A 162 4.70 12.72 -15.57
CA SER A 162 4.00 11.48 -15.93
C SER A 162 2.61 11.68 -16.52
N ILE A 163 1.95 12.82 -16.30
CA ILE A 163 0.59 13.07 -16.80
C ILE A 163 0.70 13.66 -18.20
N GLY A 164 0.30 12.88 -19.20
CA GLY A 164 0.29 13.29 -20.61
C GLY A 164 -0.84 14.26 -20.99
N GLY A 165 -1.69 14.64 -20.02
CA GLY A 165 -2.80 15.56 -20.20
C GLY A 165 -2.44 17.02 -19.88
N THR A 166 -2.85 17.94 -20.75
CA THR A 166 -2.78 19.38 -20.49
C THR A 166 -3.83 19.86 -19.47
N ASP A 167 -4.72 18.96 -19.02
CA ASP A 167 -5.85 19.26 -18.13
C ASP A 167 -5.50 19.14 -16.64
N GLY A 168 -4.38 18.49 -16.29
CA GLY A 168 -3.97 18.28 -14.90
C GLY A 168 -4.90 17.36 -14.10
N VAL A 169 -5.73 16.57 -14.79
CA VAL A 169 -6.62 15.58 -14.19
C VAL A 169 -5.84 14.30 -13.92
N VAL A 170 -6.13 13.65 -12.79
CA VAL A 170 -5.53 12.38 -12.39
C VAL A 170 -6.61 11.31 -12.41
N THR A 171 -6.48 10.37 -13.33
CA THR A 171 -7.39 9.23 -13.45
C THR A 171 -7.13 8.18 -12.36
N TRP A 172 -8.13 7.32 -12.11
CA TRP A 172 -7.94 6.14 -11.23
C TRP A 172 -6.74 5.30 -11.67
N LEU A 173 -6.59 5.07 -12.98
CA LEU A 173 -5.49 4.26 -13.51
C LEU A 173 -4.13 4.87 -13.19
N GLU A 174 -3.94 6.18 -13.41
CA GLU A 174 -2.68 6.87 -13.07
C GLU A 174 -2.40 6.83 -11.57
N PHE A 175 -3.44 6.99 -10.75
CA PHE A 175 -3.34 6.95 -9.30
C PHE A 175 -2.97 5.58 -8.76
N ALA A 176 -3.69 4.54 -9.21
CA ALA A 176 -3.39 3.15 -8.87
C ALA A 176 -2.01 2.74 -9.39
N CYS A 177 -1.65 3.12 -10.61
CA CYS A 177 -0.34 2.85 -11.18
C CYS A 177 0.79 3.54 -10.41
N HIS A 178 0.58 4.73 -9.85
CA HIS A 178 1.55 5.38 -8.96
C HIS A 178 1.79 4.52 -7.71
N TYR A 179 0.73 4.13 -7.01
CA TYR A 179 0.86 3.34 -5.79
C TYR A 179 1.34 1.90 -6.03
N LEU A 180 1.02 1.31 -7.18
CA LEU A 180 1.58 0.04 -7.63
C LEU A 180 3.11 0.10 -7.73
N ASP A 181 3.66 1.19 -8.25
CA ASP A 181 5.11 1.36 -8.32
C ASP A 181 5.74 1.46 -6.92
N LEU A 182 5.10 2.19 -6.00
CA LEU A 182 5.60 2.36 -4.63
C LEU A 182 5.45 1.09 -3.80
N SER A 183 4.46 0.25 -4.12
CA SER A 183 4.10 -0.94 -3.34
C SER A 183 5.29 -1.88 -3.14
N VAL A 184 6.18 -1.96 -4.13
CA VAL A 184 7.38 -2.82 -4.15
C VAL A 184 8.37 -2.50 -3.02
N CYS A 185 8.30 -1.30 -2.44
CA CYS A 185 9.17 -0.90 -1.33
C CYS A 185 8.71 -1.42 0.04
N PHE A 186 7.47 -1.92 0.12
CA PHE A 186 6.84 -2.37 1.36
C PHE A 186 6.72 -3.89 1.40
N GLN A 187 7.23 -4.50 2.47
CA GLN A 187 7.23 -5.96 2.63
C GLN A 187 5.86 -6.48 3.05
N THR A 188 5.13 -5.72 3.86
CA THR A 188 3.82 -6.11 4.39
C THR A 188 2.74 -5.11 4.02
N ASP A 189 1.49 -5.56 4.02
CA ASP A 189 0.34 -4.69 3.78
C ASP A 189 0.18 -3.65 4.88
N ALA A 190 0.53 -3.98 6.13
CA ALA A 190 0.50 -3.02 7.24
C ALA A 190 1.41 -1.81 6.96
N GLN A 191 2.67 -2.05 6.56
CA GLN A 191 3.60 -0.97 6.23
C GLN A 191 3.09 -0.10 5.07
N PHE A 192 2.53 -0.73 4.03
CA PHE A 192 1.99 -0.03 2.87
C PHE A 192 0.75 0.80 3.23
N VAL A 193 -0.21 0.22 3.94
CA VAL A 193 -1.43 0.91 4.41
C VAL A 193 -1.05 2.10 5.27
N THR A 194 -0.15 1.92 6.25
CA THR A 194 0.35 3.02 7.08
C THR A 194 0.93 4.15 6.23
N PHE A 195 1.76 3.83 5.23
CA PHE A 195 2.31 4.84 4.33
C PHE A 195 1.24 5.58 3.52
N VAL A 196 0.28 4.86 2.92
CA VAL A 196 -0.80 5.45 2.13
C VAL A 196 -1.68 6.33 3.01
N CYS A 197 -2.13 5.85 4.17
CA CYS A 197 -2.96 6.61 5.09
C CYS A 197 -2.25 7.88 5.59
N HIS A 198 -0.99 7.76 6.04
CA HIS A 198 -0.20 8.91 6.49
C HIS A 198 0.01 9.95 5.38
N SER A 199 0.20 9.52 4.13
CA SER A 199 0.35 10.41 2.97
C SER A 199 -0.84 11.36 2.79
N TRP A 200 -2.00 11.02 3.34
CA TRP A 200 -3.25 11.77 3.20
C TRP A 200 -3.88 12.16 4.53
N GLY A 201 -3.13 12.06 5.64
CA GLY A 201 -3.59 12.43 6.98
C GLY A 201 -4.75 11.55 7.48
N LYS A 202 -4.74 10.27 7.12
CA LYS A 202 -5.66 9.25 7.64
C LYS A 202 -4.97 8.41 8.70
N ASP A 203 -5.76 7.97 9.68
CA ASP A 203 -5.31 6.99 10.66
C ASP A 203 -5.41 5.58 10.07
N ALA A 204 -4.29 4.86 10.06
CA ALA A 204 -4.20 3.53 9.46
C ALA A 204 -4.87 2.45 10.32
N ASP A 205 -4.88 2.63 11.65
CA ASP A 205 -5.50 1.72 12.60
C ASP A 205 -7.02 1.87 12.49
N GLU A 206 -7.54 3.10 12.40
CA GLU A 206 -8.97 3.37 12.14
C GLU A 206 -9.42 2.84 10.77
N TRP A 207 -8.60 3.03 9.72
CA TRP A 207 -8.92 2.50 8.40
C TRP A 207 -9.01 0.97 8.42
N LEU A 208 -8.05 0.31 9.06
CA LEU A 208 -8.05 -1.14 9.20
C LEU A 208 -9.26 -1.64 10.01
N ALA A 209 -9.59 -0.94 11.10
CA ALA A 209 -10.75 -1.23 11.92
C ALA A 209 -12.04 -1.18 11.10
N LYS A 210 -12.20 -0.14 10.28
CA LYS A 210 -13.32 -0.02 9.35
C LYS A 210 -13.39 -1.18 8.37
N GLN A 211 -12.26 -1.56 7.75
CA GLN A 211 -12.27 -2.68 6.79
C GLN A 211 -12.68 -3.99 7.44
N VAL A 212 -12.24 -4.25 8.67
CA VAL A 212 -12.66 -5.46 9.38
C VAL A 212 -14.12 -5.37 9.79
N PHE A 213 -14.55 -4.23 10.34
CA PHE A 213 -15.96 -4.00 10.68
C PHE A 213 -16.87 -4.27 9.48
N CYS A 214 -16.58 -3.66 8.32
CA CYS A 214 -17.38 -3.83 7.10
C CYS A 214 -17.30 -5.24 6.51
N HIS A 215 -16.29 -6.04 6.86
CA HIS A 215 -16.22 -7.44 6.42
C HIS A 215 -17.27 -8.31 7.11
N PHE A 216 -17.56 -8.02 8.38
CA PHE A 216 -18.55 -8.76 9.19
C PHE A 216 -19.92 -8.10 9.20
N ALA A 217 -20.02 -6.80 8.90
CA ALA A 217 -21.29 -6.12 8.76
C ALA A 217 -22.09 -6.69 7.57
N GLN A 218 -23.40 -6.84 7.74
CA GLN A 218 -24.24 -7.35 6.67
C GLN A 218 -24.26 -6.38 5.48
N PRO A 219 -24.41 -6.88 4.24
CA PRO A 219 -24.37 -6.04 3.04
C PRO A 219 -25.42 -4.91 3.00
N ASP A 220 -26.53 -5.08 3.70
CA ASP A 220 -27.65 -4.13 3.80
C ASP A 220 -27.49 -3.12 4.96
N SER A 221 -26.51 -3.32 5.84
CA SER A 221 -26.25 -2.50 7.03
C SER A 221 -24.75 -2.39 7.31
N SER A 222 -23.98 -1.98 6.28
CA SER A 222 -22.50 -1.92 6.31
C SER A 222 -21.88 -1.03 7.40
N ASP A 223 -22.69 -0.23 8.08
CA ASP A 223 -22.35 0.68 9.17
C ASP A 223 -22.75 0.17 10.56
N MET A 224 -23.34 -1.03 10.65
CA MET A 224 -23.82 -1.64 11.88
C MET A 224 -23.32 -3.09 12.02
N LEU A 225 -22.98 -3.48 13.25
CA LEU A 225 -22.74 -4.87 13.63
C LEU A 225 -23.76 -5.32 14.66
N GLU A 226 -24.42 -6.44 14.38
CA GLU A 226 -25.19 -7.18 15.39
C GLU A 226 -24.24 -7.98 16.29
N ILE A 227 -24.70 -8.41 17.46
CA ILE A 227 -23.84 -9.06 18.47
C ILE A 227 -23.24 -10.39 17.96
N GLU A 228 -23.96 -11.14 17.13
CA GLU A 228 -23.48 -12.34 16.47
C GLU A 228 -22.31 -12.05 15.51
N ASP A 229 -22.44 -11.03 14.66
CA ASP A 229 -21.41 -10.62 13.71
C ASP A 229 -20.19 -10.04 14.44
N PHE A 230 -20.42 -9.29 15.53
CA PHE A 230 -19.35 -8.77 16.40
C PHE A 230 -18.56 -9.90 17.08
N ARG A 231 -19.23 -10.96 17.55
CA ARG A 231 -18.58 -12.15 18.12
C ARG A 231 -17.75 -12.90 17.07
N GLU A 232 -18.28 -13.05 15.85
CA GLU A 232 -17.54 -13.66 14.75
C GLU A 232 -16.30 -12.83 14.38
N MET A 233 -16.45 -11.51 14.32
CA MET A 233 -15.36 -10.57 14.11
C MET A 233 -14.24 -10.76 15.16
N LEU A 234 -14.58 -10.76 16.46
CA LEU A 234 -13.60 -10.96 17.54
C LEU A 234 -12.93 -12.35 17.47
N SER A 235 -13.69 -13.39 17.15
CA SER A 235 -13.16 -14.74 16.98
C SER A 235 -12.18 -14.85 15.80
N SER A 236 -12.46 -14.12 14.71
CA SER A 236 -11.62 -14.11 13.50
C SER A 236 -10.24 -13.49 13.72
N PHE A 237 -10.11 -12.61 14.71
CA PHE A 237 -8.83 -12.01 15.07
C PHE A 237 -7.89 -12.97 15.82
N GLY A 238 -8.33 -14.20 16.09
CA GLY A 238 -7.53 -15.21 16.77
C GLY A 238 -7.37 -14.96 18.26
N PHE A 239 -8.22 -14.10 18.85
CA PHE A 239 -8.32 -14.01 20.29
C PHE A 239 -9.12 -15.22 20.81
N ASP A 240 -8.61 -15.90 21.83
CA ASP A 240 -9.41 -16.80 22.67
C ASP A 240 -10.32 -15.95 23.58
N ILE A 241 -11.23 -15.18 22.97
CA ILE A 241 -12.27 -14.42 23.66
C ILE A 241 -13.46 -15.35 23.86
N THR A 242 -13.87 -15.52 25.11
CA THR A 242 -15.09 -16.24 25.46
C THR A 242 -16.32 -15.43 25.04
N LYS A 243 -17.46 -16.13 24.84
CA LYS A 243 -18.73 -15.46 24.48
C LYS A 243 -19.12 -14.39 25.51
N ASP A 244 -18.92 -14.68 26.78
CA ASP A 244 -19.25 -13.75 27.87
C ASP A 244 -18.38 -12.48 27.83
N GLU A 245 -17.11 -12.59 27.43
CA GLU A 245 -16.21 -11.44 27.27
C GLU A 245 -16.58 -10.59 26.04
N ALA A 246 -16.91 -11.24 24.91
CA ALA A 246 -17.41 -10.56 23.72
C ALA A 246 -18.71 -9.79 23.99
N ASP A 247 -19.61 -10.36 24.81
CA ASP A 247 -20.87 -9.72 25.20
C ASP A 247 -20.64 -8.49 26.07
N VAL A 248 -19.70 -8.55 27.02
CA VAL A 248 -19.33 -7.39 27.83
C VAL A 248 -18.75 -6.28 26.95
N TRP A 249 -17.93 -6.63 25.94
CA TRP A 249 -17.39 -5.64 25.01
C TRP A 249 -18.52 -5.02 24.19
N PHE A 250 -19.43 -5.83 23.67
CA PHE A 250 -20.59 -5.36 22.92
C PHE A 250 -21.48 -4.42 23.75
N GLU A 251 -21.84 -4.81 24.98
CA GLU A 251 -22.63 -3.98 25.91
C GLU A 251 -21.94 -2.66 26.27
N THR A 252 -20.60 -2.63 26.25
CA THR A 252 -19.82 -1.40 26.51
C THR A 252 -19.84 -0.47 25.29
N LEU A 253 -19.96 -1.01 24.08
CA LEU A 253 -20.00 -0.24 22.83
C LEU A 253 -21.42 0.24 22.47
N ASP A 254 -22.44 -0.57 22.76
CA ASP A 254 -23.87 -0.29 22.54
C ASP A 254 -24.43 0.60 23.67
N GLU A 255 -23.88 1.81 23.80
CA GLU A 255 -24.24 2.77 24.87
C GLU A 255 -25.74 3.11 24.88
N ASP A 256 -26.36 3.13 23.70
CA ASP A 256 -27.76 3.44 23.49
C ASP A 256 -28.69 2.22 23.53
N ARG A 257 -28.13 1.01 23.71
CA ARG A 257 -28.85 -0.26 23.90
C ARG A 257 -29.80 -0.57 22.75
N GLN A 258 -29.39 -0.28 21.53
CA GLN A 258 -30.15 -0.62 20.33
C GLN A 258 -29.96 -2.08 19.90
N GLY A 259 -29.06 -2.81 20.57
CA GLY A 259 -28.68 -4.17 20.21
C GLY A 259 -27.79 -4.23 18.97
N ARG A 260 -27.14 -3.10 18.63
CA ARG A 260 -26.28 -2.94 17.45
C ARG A 260 -25.14 -2.00 17.81
N VAL A 261 -23.95 -2.26 17.26
CA VAL A 261 -22.79 -1.35 17.37
C VAL A 261 -22.55 -0.69 16.03
N THR A 262 -22.56 0.64 16.00
CA THR A 262 -22.22 1.43 14.82
C THR A 262 -20.71 1.44 14.57
N LEU A 263 -20.30 1.71 13.32
CA LEU A 263 -18.89 1.93 12.99
C LEU A 263 -18.26 3.07 13.83
N GLU A 264 -19.02 4.13 14.10
CA GLU A 264 -18.56 5.26 14.91
C GLU A 264 -18.32 4.87 16.37
N GLN A 265 -19.26 4.14 16.99
CA GLN A 265 -19.08 3.57 18.34
C GLN A 265 -17.86 2.63 18.37
N PHE A 266 -17.68 1.78 17.36
CA PHE A 266 -16.54 0.87 17.28
C PHE A 266 -15.19 1.60 17.17
N ILE A 267 -15.07 2.59 16.28
CA ILE A 267 -13.82 3.34 16.09
C ILE A 267 -13.51 4.25 17.27
N SER A 268 -14.52 4.94 17.81
CA SER A 268 -14.37 5.85 18.96
C SER A 268 -14.04 5.10 20.25
N SER A 269 -14.38 3.81 20.32
CA SER A 269 -14.06 2.99 21.47
C SER A 269 -12.57 2.78 21.63
N LYS A 270 -12.16 2.55 22.88
CA LYS A 270 -10.79 2.14 23.17
C LYS A 270 -10.50 0.70 22.73
N VAL A 271 -11.39 -0.01 22.04
CA VAL A 271 -11.16 -1.40 21.61
C VAL A 271 -9.94 -1.53 20.70
N LEU A 272 -9.70 -0.56 19.81
CA LEU A 272 -8.49 -0.54 18.98
C LEU A 272 -7.23 -0.24 19.80
N LYS A 273 -7.35 0.61 20.82
CA LYS A 273 -6.28 0.84 21.81
C LYS A 273 -6.04 -0.40 22.67
N ALA A 274 -7.11 -1.12 23.03
CA ALA A 274 -7.09 -2.37 23.78
C ALA A 274 -6.42 -3.46 22.98
N ARG A 275 -6.69 -3.59 21.67
CA ARG A 275 -5.96 -4.49 20.77
C ARG A 275 -4.46 -4.18 20.74
N LYS A 276 -4.09 -2.91 20.60
CA LYS A 276 -2.68 -2.48 20.61
C LYS A 276 -2.00 -2.79 21.95
N MET A 277 -2.69 -2.54 23.06
CA MET A 277 -2.25 -2.90 24.40
C MET A 277 -2.21 -4.42 24.60
N TRP A 278 -3.11 -5.18 23.99
CA TRP A 278 -3.19 -6.64 24.09
C TRP A 278 -2.10 -7.33 23.29
N ASP A 279 -1.75 -6.83 22.11
CA ASP A 279 -0.60 -7.32 21.35
C ASP A 279 0.71 -7.09 22.15
N GLU A 280 0.81 -5.99 22.90
CA GLU A 280 1.91 -5.72 23.85
C GLU A 280 1.83 -6.59 25.12
N PHE A 281 0.62 -6.93 25.59
CA PHE A 281 0.40 -7.75 26.79
C PHE A 281 0.62 -9.25 26.54
N VAL A 282 0.17 -9.79 25.40
CA VAL A 282 0.31 -11.22 25.04
C VAL A 282 1.76 -11.60 24.74
N THR A 283 2.59 -10.65 24.30
CA THR A 283 4.04 -10.87 24.26
C THR A 283 4.69 -11.08 25.63
N ASN A 284 3.98 -10.77 26.72
CA ASN A 284 4.37 -11.06 28.09
C ASN A 284 3.46 -12.17 28.68
N GLU A 285 3.74 -13.42 28.31
CA GLU A 285 3.27 -14.70 28.90
C GLU A 285 1.85 -14.75 29.55
N HIS A 286 0.90 -15.33 28.80
CA HIS A 286 -0.27 -16.12 29.27
C HIS A 286 -1.12 -15.61 30.44
N HIS A 287 -1.86 -14.51 30.26
CA HIS A 287 -2.98 -14.16 31.15
C HIS A 287 -4.29 -13.95 30.36
N SER A 288 -5.34 -14.67 30.76
CA SER A 288 -6.73 -14.36 30.40
C SER A 288 -7.17 -13.14 31.21
N ALA A 289 -7.63 -12.06 30.57
CA ALA A 289 -8.02 -10.84 31.27
C ALA A 289 -9.37 -11.00 31.99
N SER A 290 -9.53 -10.42 33.19
CA SER A 290 -10.81 -10.44 33.88
C SER A 290 -11.77 -9.36 33.35
N LYS A 291 -13.08 -9.52 33.61
CA LYS A 291 -14.11 -8.52 33.28
C LYS A 291 -13.76 -7.11 33.77
N GLN A 292 -13.14 -6.99 34.95
CA GLN A 292 -12.75 -5.69 35.50
C GLN A 292 -11.52 -5.11 34.80
N ASP A 293 -10.58 -5.95 34.37
CA ASP A 293 -9.41 -5.51 33.60
C ASP A 293 -9.84 -4.97 32.23
N MET A 294 -10.80 -5.64 31.58
CA MET A 294 -11.37 -5.18 30.31
C MET A 294 -12.08 -3.84 30.45
N VAL A 295 -12.90 -3.67 31.48
CA VAL A 295 -13.57 -2.38 31.76
C VAL A 295 -12.55 -1.27 32.02
N ASN A 296 -11.47 -1.55 32.76
CA ASN A 296 -10.43 -0.57 33.04
C ASN A 296 -9.60 -0.18 31.81
N ILE A 297 -9.44 -1.09 30.83
CA ILE A 297 -8.78 -0.79 29.54
C ILE A 297 -9.67 0.10 28.66
N LEU A 298 -10.99 -0.03 28.79
CA LEU A 298 -11.97 0.70 27.99
C LEU A 298 -12.37 2.07 28.60
N GLN A 299 -12.15 2.30 29.90
CA GLN A 299 -12.35 3.57 30.62
C GLN A 299 -11.17 4.52 30.50
#